data_AF-A0A392TED6-F1
#
_entry.id   AF-A0A392TED6-F1
#
_cell.length_a   1.000
_cell.length_b   1.000
_cell.length_c   1.000
_cell.angle_alpha   90.00
_cell.angle_beta   90.00
_cell.angle_gamma   90.00
#
_symmetry.space_group_name_H-M   'P 1'
#
loop_
_entity.id
_entity.type
_entity.pdbx_description
1 polymer ?
#
loop_
_entity_poly.entity_id
_entity_poly.type
_entity_poly.pdbx_seq_one_letter_code
_entity_poly.pdbx_strand_id
1 'polypeptide(L)' 'SNESIDAAISDVLSKPYLPLPLGLKAPALEGVMGELQRQGIPKIPPSCA' A
#
# COMPACT_ATOMS: atom_id res chain seq x y z
N SER A 1 -13.49 7.45 -19.56
CA SER A 1 -13.58 7.96 -18.18
C SER A 1 -13.04 7.05 -17.09
N ASN A 2 -12.73 5.76 -17.31
CA ASN A 2 -12.05 4.89 -16.31
C ASN A 2 -10.51 4.88 -16.45
N GLU A 3 -9.97 5.52 -17.49
CA GLU A 3 -8.54 5.47 -17.83
C GLU A 3 -7.61 6.05 -16.74
N SER A 4 -8.10 7.00 -15.94
CA SER A 4 -7.32 7.59 -14.85
C SER A 4 -7.13 6.64 -13.67
N ILE A 5 -8.08 5.71 -13.46
CA ILE A 5 -8.02 4.72 -12.38
C ILE A 5 -7.03 3.61 -12.78
N ASP A 6 -7.15 3.08 -13.99
CA ASP A 6 -6.23 2.03 -14.47
C ASP A 6 -4.78 2.52 -14.52
N ALA A 7 -4.56 3.77 -14.95
CA ALA A 7 -3.23 4.38 -14.93
C ALA A 7 -2.68 4.52 -13.49
N ALA A 8 -3.52 4.92 -12.54
CA ALA A 8 -3.12 5.02 -11.13
C ALA A 8 -2.77 3.65 -10.53
N ILE A 9 -3.51 2.59 -10.88
CA ILE A 9 -3.20 1.22 -10.45
C ILE A 9 -1.84 0.79 -11.01
N SER A 10 -1.60 1.01 -12.31
CA SER A 10 -0.36 0.61 -12.97
C SER A 10 0.87 1.31 -12.38
N ASP A 11 0.79 2.60 -12.05
CA ASP A 11 1.90 3.33 -11.45
C ASP A 11 2.21 2.86 -10.01
N VAL A 12 1.18 2.57 -9.19
CA VAL A 12 1.36 2.02 -7.84
C VAL A 12 2.02 0.64 -7.88
N LEU A 13 1.62 -0.23 -8.80
CA LEU A 13 2.24 -1.55 -8.96
C LEU A 13 3.69 -1.46 -9.45
N SER A 14 4.00 -0.47 -10.29
CA SER A 14 5.34 -0.26 -10.83
C SER A 14 6.30 0.38 -9.83
N LYS A 15 5.80 1.22 -8.92
CA LYS A 15 6.61 2.04 -8.00
C LYS A 15 5.95 2.15 -6.60
N PRO A 16 5.94 1.07 -5.81
CA PRO A 16 5.21 1.02 -4.53
C PRO A 16 5.76 2.00 -3.46
N TYR A 17 6.98 2.52 -3.65
CA TYR A 17 7.65 3.43 -2.72
C TYR A 17 7.38 4.91 -3.00
N LEU A 18 6.69 5.25 -4.09
CA LEU A 18 6.28 6.62 -4.37
C LEU A 18 5.00 6.97 -3.58
N PRO A 19 4.77 8.27 -3.28
CA PRO A 19 3.53 8.69 -2.65
C PRO A 19 2.33 8.28 -3.49
N LEU A 20 1.26 7.86 -2.80
CA LEU A 20 0.07 7.34 -3.47
C LEU A 20 -0.53 8.39 -4.42
N PRO A 21 -0.95 7.98 -5.63
CA PRO A 21 -1.55 8.90 -6.59
C PRO A 21 -2.88 9.42 -6.07
N LEU A 22 -3.34 10.53 -6.65
CA LEU A 22 -4.68 11.12 -6.43
C LEU A 22 -4.96 11.58 -4.99
N GLY A 23 -3.91 11.80 -4.17
CA GLY A 23 -4.07 12.27 -2.79
C GLY A 23 -4.68 11.23 -1.86
N LEU A 24 -4.59 9.94 -2.22
CA LEU A 24 -4.97 8.85 -1.35
C LEU A 24 -4.10 8.86 -0.08
N LYS A 25 -4.74 8.68 1.07
CA LYS A 25 -4.02 8.60 2.35
C LYS A 25 -3.32 7.25 2.46
N ALA A 26 -2.13 7.28 3.05
CA ALA A 26 -1.45 6.05 3.44
C ALA A 26 -2.36 5.21 4.35
N PRO A 27 -2.34 3.87 4.21
CA PRO A 27 -3.08 3.00 5.11
C PRO A 27 -2.57 3.18 6.55
N ALA A 28 -3.48 3.09 7.53
CA ALA A 28 -3.12 3.18 8.93
C ALA A 28 -2.26 1.97 9.33
N LEU A 29 -1.18 2.22 10.09
CA LEU A 29 -0.24 1.18 10.53
C LEU A 29 -0.95 0.01 11.23
N GLU A 30 -1.85 0.30 12.18
CA GLU A 30 -2.62 -0.72 12.89
C GLU A 30 -3.49 -1.57 11.95
N GLY A 31 -4.04 -0.95 10.90
CA GLY A 31 -4.81 -1.65 9.89
C GLY A 31 -3.95 -2.62 9.09
N VAL A 32 -2.73 -2.19 8.71
CA VAL A 32 -1.74 -3.02 8.02
C VAL A 32 -1.32 -4.18 8.93
N MET A 33 -0.99 -3.92 10.20
CA MET A 33 -0.57 -4.93 11.15
C MET A 33 -1.66 -5.98 11.40
N GLY A 34 -2.91 -5.55 11.60
CA GLY A 34 -4.05 -6.45 11.79
C GLY A 34 -4.31 -7.33 10.57
N GLU A 35 -4.16 -6.79 9.35
CA GLU A 35 -4.31 -7.55 8.11
C GLU A 35 -3.17 -8.57 7.89
N LEU A 36 -1.91 -8.17 8.14
CA LEU A 36 -0.77 -9.09 8.07
C LEU A 36 -0.91 -10.25 9.06
N GLN A 37 -1.39 -9.97 10.27
CA GLN A 37 -1.70 -11.00 11.26
C GLN A 37 -2.81 -11.95 10.76
N ARG A 38 -3.91 -11.41 10.22
CA ARG A 38 -5.02 -12.23 9.68
C ARG A 38 -4.57 -13.16 8.55
N GLN A 39 -3.68 -12.69 7.69
CA GLN A 39 -3.13 -13.47 6.58
C GLN A 39 -2.05 -14.45 7.01
N GLY A 40 -1.70 -14.49 8.31
CA GLY A 40 -0.68 -15.39 8.83
C GLY A 40 0.71 -15.05 8.32
N ILE A 41 1.03 -13.75 8.18
CA ILE A 41 2.34 -13.24 7.77
C ILE A 41 3.14 -12.84 9.02
N PRO A 42 3.96 -13.73 9.61
CA PRO A 42 4.66 -13.47 10.87
C PRO A 42 5.98 -12.72 10.71
N LYS A 43 6.56 -12.68 9.50
CA LYS A 43 7.89 -12.11 9.23
C LYS A 43 7.76 -10.67 8.75
N ILE A 44 7.28 -9.79 9.64
CA ILE A 44 7.31 -8.36 9.39
C ILE A 44 8.74 -7.89 9.69
N PRO A 45 9.50 -7.39 8.71
CA PRO A 45 10.81 -6.84 8.97
C PRO A 45 10.70 -5.68 9.96
N PRO A 46 11.68 -5.49 10.87
CA PRO A 46 11.66 -4.37 11.79
C PRO A 46 11.53 -3.07 10.99
N SER A 47 10.62 -2.21 11.43
CA SER A 47 10.39 -0.89 10.82
C SER A 47 11.73 -0.22 10.58
N CYS A 48 12.09 0.05 9.31
CA CYS A 48 13.24 0.90 9.04
C CYS A 48 12.92 2.30 9.60
N ALA A 49 13.80 2.79 10.47
CA ALA A 49 13.77 4.16 10.97
C ALA A 49 14.28 5.14 9.90
#